data_AF-A0A6B3HFF8-F1
#
_entry.id   AF-A0A6B3HFF8-F1
#
_cell.length_a   1.000
_cell.length_b   1.000
_cell.length_c   1.000
_cell.angle_alpha   90.00
_cell.angle_beta   90.00
_cell.angle_gamma   90.00
#
_symmetry.space_group_name_H-M   'P 1'
#
loop_
_entity.id
_entity.type
_entity.pdbx_description
1 polymer ?
#
loop_
_entity_poly.entity_id
_entity_poly.type
_entity_poly.pdbx_seq_one_letter_code
_entity_poly.pdbx_strand_id
1 'polypeptide(L)'
;ARTPLVVLTRGATGPLGARPADLGAAAVRGMVSAAQLEHPDRFVLLDIDGPDPDGLGGALADLLATGEPRAALRGGVLYAPRLVRPPAPTAPASASAETARSAAAFGPSEGTVLLSGGGALAAVLARHLVAAHG
;
A
#
# COMPACT_ATOMS: atom_id res chain seq x y z
N ALA A 1 -31.59 -10.92 -0.16
CA ALA A 1 -30.28 -10.25 -0.28
C ALA A 1 -29.29 -10.89 0.68
N ARG A 2 -28.04 -11.11 0.27
CA ARG A 2 -26.98 -11.56 1.19
C ARG A 2 -26.45 -10.36 1.98
N THR A 3 -26.44 -10.44 3.30
CA THR A 3 -25.88 -9.37 4.16
C THR A 3 -24.36 -9.25 3.95
N PRO A 4 -23.81 -8.06 3.68
CA PRO A 4 -22.36 -7.87 3.57
C PRO A 4 -21.69 -8.05 4.95
N LEU A 5 -20.52 -8.69 4.98
CA LEU A 5 -19.66 -8.76 6.16
C LEU A 5 -18.65 -7.62 6.10
N VAL A 6 -18.66 -6.75 7.11
CA VAL A 6 -17.65 -5.70 7.25
C VAL A 6 -16.46 -6.26 8.02
N VAL A 7 -15.28 -6.20 7.42
CA VAL A 7 -14.01 -6.50 8.09
C VAL A 7 -13.34 -5.18 8.44
N LEU A 8 -13.26 -4.91 9.74
CA LEU A 8 -12.64 -3.72 10.27
C LEU A 8 -11.17 -4.02 10.65
N THR A 9 -10.28 -3.17 10.19
CA THR A 9 -8.84 -3.21 10.46
C THR A 9 -8.39 -1.89 11.06
N ARG A 10 -7.27 -1.89 11.79
CA ARG A 10 -6.69 -0.67 12.35
C ARG A 10 -5.23 -0.56 11.94
N GLY A 11 -4.85 0.58 11.37
CA GLY A 11 -3.47 0.83 10.95
C GLY A 11 -2.97 -0.08 9.83
N ALA A 12 -3.86 -0.78 9.13
CA ALA A 12 -3.51 -1.72 8.06
C ALA A 12 -3.12 -1.01 6.76
N THR A 13 -3.44 0.27 6.64
CA THR A 13 -2.97 1.17 5.60
C THR A 13 -2.39 2.44 6.23
N GLY A 14 -1.23 2.87 5.73
CA GLY A 14 -0.69 4.16 6.13
C GLY A 14 -1.47 5.30 5.50
N PRO A 15 -1.64 6.43 6.21
CA PRO A 15 -2.31 7.60 5.67
C PRO A 15 -1.57 8.13 4.43
N LEU A 16 -2.31 8.39 3.35
CA LEU A 16 -1.84 9.16 2.19
C LEU A 16 -0.46 8.72 1.63
N GLY A 17 -0.20 7.42 1.60
CA GLY A 17 1.06 6.86 1.06
C GLY A 17 2.15 6.56 2.10
N ALA A 18 1.88 6.79 3.39
CA ALA A 18 2.76 6.33 4.47
C ALA A 18 2.74 4.79 4.62
N ARG A 19 3.68 4.27 5.41
CA ARG A 19 3.70 2.84 5.76
C ARG A 19 2.54 2.48 6.71
N PRO A 20 1.98 1.26 6.62
CA PRO A 20 1.05 0.75 7.62
C PRO A 20 1.67 0.74 9.00
N ALA A 21 0.87 1.07 10.02
CA ALA A 21 1.26 0.97 11.42
C ALA A 21 1.18 -0.48 11.94
N ASP A 22 0.30 -1.30 11.34
CA ASP A 22 0.09 -2.71 11.68
C ASP A 22 0.24 -3.59 10.42
N LEU A 23 1.37 -4.30 10.33
CA LEU A 23 1.67 -5.19 9.21
C LEU A 23 0.82 -6.47 9.23
N GLY A 24 0.40 -6.93 10.41
CA GLY A 24 -0.49 -8.09 10.53
C GLY A 24 -1.87 -7.76 9.99
N ALA A 25 -2.40 -6.60 10.35
CA ALA A 25 -3.66 -6.10 9.79
C ALA A 25 -3.55 -5.81 8.28
N ALA A 26 -2.39 -5.36 7.79
CA ALA A 26 -2.12 -5.23 6.35
C ALA A 26 -2.19 -6.58 5.62
N ALA A 27 -1.68 -7.66 6.22
CA ALA A 27 -1.80 -9.01 5.66
C ALA A 27 -3.26 -9.48 5.60
N VAL A 28 -4.06 -9.22 6.65
CA VAL A 28 -5.50 -9.49 6.66
C VAL A 28 -6.22 -8.77 5.51
N ARG A 29 -5.89 -7.50 5.25
CA ARG A 29 -6.44 -6.77 4.08
C ARG A 29 -6.12 -7.47 2.77
N GLY A 30 -4.90 -7.97 2.58
CA GLY A 30 -4.51 -8.72 1.39
C GLY A 30 -5.33 -10.00 1.20
N MET A 31 -5.53 -10.75 2.28
CA MET A 31 -6.34 -11.98 2.28
C MET A 31 -7.81 -11.71 1.94
N VAL A 32 -8.44 -10.75 2.61
CA VAL A 32 -9.84 -10.39 2.34
C VAL A 32 -9.99 -9.81 0.93
N SER A 33 -8.98 -9.11 0.42
CA SER A 33 -8.96 -8.63 -0.96
C SER A 33 -9.00 -9.77 -1.98
N ALA A 34 -8.39 -10.92 -1.68
CA ALA A 34 -8.51 -12.12 -2.50
C ALA A 34 -9.92 -12.75 -2.36
N ALA A 35 -10.46 -12.86 -1.15
CA ALA A 35 -11.81 -13.38 -0.91
C ALA A 35 -12.91 -12.58 -1.63
N GLN A 36 -12.73 -11.26 -1.78
CA GLN A 36 -13.64 -10.41 -2.56
C GLN A 36 -13.71 -10.79 -4.05
N LEU A 37 -12.64 -11.35 -4.62
CA LEU A 37 -12.63 -11.82 -6.01
C LEU A 37 -13.46 -13.10 -6.19
N GLU A 38 -13.46 -13.97 -5.18
CA GLU A 38 -14.23 -15.22 -5.19
C GLU A 38 -15.69 -15.03 -4.78
N HIS A 39 -15.94 -14.02 -3.93
CA HIS A 39 -17.26 -13.70 -3.38
C HIS A 39 -17.57 -12.21 -3.54
N PRO A 40 -17.95 -11.77 -4.76
CA PRO A 40 -18.36 -10.39 -5.01
C PRO A 40 -19.47 -9.94 -4.05
N ASP A 41 -19.41 -8.67 -3.63
CA ASP A 41 -20.40 -8.00 -2.76
C ASP A 41 -20.59 -8.62 -1.36
N ARG A 42 -19.79 -9.63 -0.98
CA ARG A 42 -19.91 -10.30 0.33
C ARG A 42 -19.08 -9.64 1.43
N PHE A 43 -17.98 -8.99 1.08
CA PHE A 43 -17.04 -8.42 2.04
C PHE A 43 -16.79 -6.94 1.76
N VAL A 44 -16.81 -6.12 2.80
CA VAL A 44 -16.42 -4.71 2.77
C VAL A 44 -15.27 -4.50 3.74
N LEU A 45 -14.18 -3.88 3.29
CA LEU A 45 -12.99 -3.61 4.11
C LEU A 45 -12.97 -2.15 4.56
N LEU A 46 -12.94 -1.92 5.88
CA LEU A 46 -12.74 -0.60 6.47
C LEU A 46 -11.49 -0.59 7.34
N ASP A 47 -10.55 0.31 7.07
CA ASP A 47 -9.38 0.52 7.93
C ASP A 47 -9.51 1.82 8.73
N ILE A 48 -9.22 1.81 10.02
CA ILE A 48 -9.32 2.96 10.93
C ILE A 48 -7.95 3.30 11.54
N ASP A 49 -7.79 4.52 12.02
CA ASP A 49 -6.56 5.01 12.67
C ASP A 49 -6.53 4.76 14.18
N GLY A 50 -7.68 4.84 14.87
CA GLY A 50 -7.80 4.69 16.33
C GLY A 50 -8.66 3.52 16.80
N PRO A 51 -8.72 3.23 18.13
CA PRO A 51 -9.57 2.18 18.70
C PRO A 51 -11.07 2.52 18.70
N ASP A 52 -11.43 3.79 18.61
CA ASP A 52 -12.83 4.26 18.63
C ASP A 52 -12.94 5.56 17.82
N PRO A 53 -13.09 5.47 16.49
CA PRO A 53 -13.21 6.66 15.67
C PRO A 53 -14.62 7.23 15.85
N ASP A 54 -14.68 8.51 16.23
CA ASP A 54 -15.94 9.24 16.34
C ASP A 54 -16.81 9.02 15.09
N GLY A 55 -18.06 8.63 15.28
CA GLY A 55 -19.02 8.46 14.19
C GLY A 55 -18.83 7.18 13.35
N LEU A 56 -18.14 6.15 13.84
CA LEU A 56 -17.94 4.87 13.14
C LEU A 56 -19.25 4.29 12.56
N GLY A 57 -20.35 4.32 13.31
CA GLY A 57 -21.65 3.83 12.84
C GLY A 57 -22.18 4.58 11.61
N GLY A 58 -22.05 5.91 11.62
CA GLY A 58 -22.42 6.76 10.47
C GLY A 58 -21.50 6.49 9.27
N ALA A 59 -20.19 6.44 9.50
CA ALA A 59 -19.22 6.11 8.46
C ALA A 59 -19.45 4.72 7.83
N LEU A 60 -19.89 3.73 8.62
CA LEU A 60 -20.26 2.42 8.11
C LEU A 60 -21.51 2.47 7.23
N ALA A 61 -22.54 3.21 7.65
CA ALA A 61 -23.76 3.39 6.86
C ALA A 61 -23.44 4.09 5.52
N ASP A 62 -22.65 5.17 5.58
CA ASP A 62 -22.22 5.94 4.40
C ASP A 62 -21.39 5.05 3.47
N LEU A 63 -20.40 4.32 3.99
CA LEU A 63 -19.59 3.40 3.20
C LEU A 63 -20.45 2.35 2.48
N LEU A 64 -21.38 1.71 3.19
CA LEU A 64 -22.27 0.72 2.59
C LEU A 64 -23.17 1.34 1.51
N ALA A 65 -23.61 2.59 1.68
CA ALA A 65 -24.41 3.30 0.69
C ALA A 65 -23.60 3.66 -0.58
N THR A 66 -22.28 3.88 -0.48
CA THR A 66 -21.42 4.15 -1.65
C THR A 66 -21.22 2.92 -2.53
N GLY A 67 -21.36 1.71 -1.99
CA GLY A 67 -21.00 0.47 -2.67
C GLY A 67 -19.49 0.25 -2.84
N GLU A 68 -18.63 1.08 -2.23
CA GLU A 68 -17.19 0.87 -2.27
C GLU A 68 -16.79 -0.39 -1.50
N PRO A 69 -16.05 -1.33 -2.12
CA PRO A 69 -15.66 -2.58 -1.46
C PRO A 69 -14.55 -2.37 -0.42
N ARG A 70 -13.86 -1.22 -0.46
CA ARG A 70 -12.70 -0.90 0.37
C ARG A 70 -12.67 0.59 0.70
N ALA A 71 -12.47 0.92 1.97
CA ALA A 71 -12.24 2.28 2.41
C ALA A 71 -11.29 2.36 3.61
N ALA A 72 -10.85 3.58 3.92
CA ALA A 72 -10.18 3.94 5.16
C ALA A 72 -10.89 5.15 5.78
N LEU A 73 -11.16 5.13 7.09
CA LEU A 73 -11.68 6.26 7.86
C LEU A 73 -10.50 6.95 8.55
N ARG A 74 -10.29 8.24 8.28
CA ARG A 74 -9.23 9.05 8.89
C ARG A 74 -9.78 10.40 9.25
N GLY A 75 -9.68 10.81 10.52
CA GLY A 75 -10.21 12.09 10.98
C GLY A 75 -11.66 12.35 10.58
N GLY A 76 -12.52 11.32 10.62
CA GLY A 76 -13.93 11.41 10.23
C GLY A 76 -14.22 11.39 8.72
N VAL A 77 -13.20 11.28 7.86
CA VAL A 77 -13.35 11.28 6.41
C VAL A 77 -13.10 9.89 5.83
N LEU A 78 -13.99 9.43 4.94
CA LEU A 78 -13.83 8.18 4.19
C LEU A 78 -12.97 8.40 2.94
N TYR A 79 -11.98 7.54 2.78
CA TYR A 79 -11.09 7.48 1.62
C TYR A 79 -11.24 6.14 0.92
N ALA A 80 -11.55 6.15 -0.38
CA ALA A 80 -11.53 4.97 -1.22
C ALA A 80 -10.17 4.85 -1.94
N PRO A 81 -9.51 3.67 -1.95
CA PRO A 81 -8.24 3.50 -2.62
C PRO A 81 -8.44 3.53 -4.14
N ARG A 82 -7.56 4.26 -4.83
CA ARG A 82 -7.47 4.29 -6.30
C ARG A 82 -6.02 4.19 -6.73
N LEU A 83 -5.78 3.43 -7.80
CA LEU A 83 -4.49 3.40 -8.45
C LEU A 83 -4.35 4.64 -9.32
N VAL A 84 -3.27 5.37 -9.12
CA VAL A 84 -2.91 6.54 -9.92
C VAL A 84 -1.53 6.33 -10.52
N ARG A 85 -1.30 6.92 -11.69
CA ARG A 85 0.05 6.95 -12.27
C ARG A 85 0.93 7.84 -11.37
N PRO A 86 2.05 7.34 -10.84
CA PRO A 86 2.98 8.20 -10.13
C PRO A 86 3.58 9.22 -11.11
N PRO A 87 3.83 10.48 -10.68
CA PRO A 87 4.55 11.43 -11.51
C PRO A 87 5.92 10.86 -11.87
N ALA A 88 6.41 11.18 -13.07
CA ALA A 88 7.76 10.80 -13.47
C ALA A 88 8.75 11.37 -12.44
N PRO A 89 9.82 10.63 -12.08
CA PRO A 89 10.88 11.17 -11.25
C PRO A 89 11.46 12.39 -11.96
N THR A 90 11.16 13.58 -11.45
CA THR A 90 11.76 14.82 -11.94
C THR A 90 12.99 15.05 -11.06
N ALA A 91 14.17 15.09 -11.68
CA ALA A 91 15.34 15.63 -10.99
C ALA A 91 14.97 17.06 -10.55
N PRO A 92 15.21 17.47 -9.29
CA PRO A 92 14.97 18.85 -8.88
C PRO A 92 15.71 19.77 -9.86
N ALA A 93 15.03 20.78 -10.42
CA ALA A 93 15.60 21.66 -11.43
C ALA A 93 16.87 22.42 -10.94
N SER A 94 17.12 22.40 -9.63
CA SER A 94 18.29 22.97 -8.96
C SER A 94 19.23 21.96 -8.31
N ALA A 95 19.00 20.65 -8.50
CA ALA A 95 19.91 19.63 -7.98
C ALA A 95 21.20 19.64 -8.79
N SER A 96 22.33 19.83 -8.12
CA SER A 96 23.64 19.59 -8.74
C SER A 96 23.68 18.16 -9.31
N ALA A 97 24.49 17.93 -10.35
CA ALA A 97 24.66 16.61 -10.94
C ALA A 97 25.08 15.54 -9.90
N GLU A 98 25.70 15.97 -8.80
CA GLU A 98 26.13 15.14 -7.68
C GLU A 98 24.97 14.78 -6.74
N THR A 99 24.09 15.74 -6.43
CA THR A 99 22.86 15.51 -5.66
C THR A 99 21.89 14.58 -6.40
N ALA A 100 21.77 14.74 -7.72
CA ALA A 100 20.96 13.85 -8.55
C ALA A 100 21.52 12.41 -8.60
N ARG A 101 22.86 12.26 -8.64
CA ARG A 101 23.54 10.96 -8.54
C ARG A 101 23.35 10.30 -7.17
N SER A 102 23.43 11.06 -6.09
CA SER A 102 23.22 10.56 -4.73
C SER A 102 21.78 10.09 -4.50
N ALA A 103 20.79 10.83 -5.00
CA ALA A 103 19.38 10.42 -4.94
C ALA A 103 19.07 9.14 -5.76
N ALA A 104 19.89 8.86 -6.78
CA ALA A 104 19.81 7.65 -7.60
C ALA A 104 20.71 6.51 -7.11
N ALA A 105 21.50 6.71 -6.05
CA ALA A 105 22.49 5.73 -5.60
C ALA A 105 21.79 4.52 -4.95
N PHE A 106 22.09 3.33 -5.47
CA PHE A 106 21.62 2.07 -4.91
C PHE A 106 22.59 1.61 -3.82
N GLY A 107 22.29 1.96 -2.57
CA GLY A 107 23.07 1.52 -1.42
C GLY A 107 24.49 2.13 -1.35
N PRO A 108 25.37 1.58 -0.49
CA PRO A 108 26.76 1.99 -0.41
C PRO A 108 27.54 1.62 -1.69
N SER A 109 28.64 2.35 -1.96
CA SER A 109 29.48 2.13 -3.15
C SER A 109 30.19 0.78 -3.18
N GLU A 110 30.39 0.17 -2.02
CA GLU A 110 30.89 -1.21 -1.87
C GLU A 110 29.99 -1.95 -0.89
N GLY A 111 29.57 -3.16 -1.23
CA GLY A 111 28.72 -3.98 -0.37
C GLY A 111 28.21 -5.26 -1.03
N THR A 112 27.74 -6.18 -0.20
CA THR A 112 27.14 -7.45 -0.66
C THR A 112 25.62 -7.32 -0.71
N VAL A 113 25.01 -7.64 -1.86
CA VAL A 113 23.55 -7.73 -2.02
C VAL A 113 23.10 -9.18 -1.87
N LEU A 114 22.26 -9.46 -0.87
CA LEU A 114 21.60 -10.75 -0.72
C LEU A 114 20.26 -10.74 -1.46
N LEU A 115 20.09 -11.66 -2.41
CA LEU A 115 18.81 -11.90 -3.08
C LEU A 115 18.11 -13.11 -2.44
N SER A 116 16.95 -12.90 -1.82
CA SER A 116 16.13 -13.98 -1.29
C SER A 116 15.31 -14.62 -2.42
N GLY A 117 15.54 -15.91 -2.67
CA GLY A 117 14.93 -16.66 -3.77
C GLY A 117 15.85 -16.75 -5.00
N GLY A 118 15.82 -17.88 -5.70
CA GLY A 118 16.72 -18.19 -6.83
C GLY A 118 16.02 -18.30 -8.19
N GLY A 119 14.83 -17.70 -8.36
CA GLY A 119 14.02 -17.82 -9.56
C GLY A 119 14.42 -16.90 -10.71
N ALA A 120 13.63 -16.92 -11.80
CA ALA A 120 13.90 -16.13 -13.01
C ALA A 120 14.01 -14.61 -12.75
N LEU A 121 13.17 -14.06 -11.88
CA LEU A 121 13.25 -12.65 -11.45
C LEU A 121 14.55 -12.34 -10.71
N ALA A 122 15.00 -13.22 -9.82
CA ALA A 122 16.28 -13.06 -9.13
C ALA A 122 17.45 -13.08 -10.12
N ALA A 123 17.40 -13.93 -11.15
CA ALA A 123 18.43 -13.98 -12.19
C ALA A 123 18.46 -12.69 -13.04
N VAL A 124 17.29 -12.14 -13.40
CA VAL A 124 17.20 -10.85 -14.10
C VAL A 124 17.76 -9.72 -13.23
N LEU A 125 17.37 -9.67 -11.96
CA LEU A 125 17.83 -8.65 -11.03
C LEU A 125 19.34 -8.74 -10.78
N ALA A 126 19.89 -9.95 -10.60
CA ALA A 126 21.32 -10.16 -10.44
C ALA A 126 22.12 -9.64 -11.64
N ARG A 127 21.67 -9.93 -12.87
CA ARG A 127 22.31 -9.39 -14.09
C ARG A 127 22.26 -7.86 -14.13
N HIS A 128 21.15 -7.26 -13.72
CA HIS A 128 21.05 -5.80 -13.66
C HIS A 128 21.99 -5.21 -12.60
N LEU A 129 22.05 -5.81 -11.41
CA LEU A 129 22.94 -5.36 -10.34
C LEU A 129 24.40 -5.42 -10.77
N VAL A 130 24.85 -6.50 -11.41
CA VAL A 130 26.21 -6.60 -11.95
C VAL A 130 26.46 -5.54 -13.04
N ALA A 131 25.57 -5.44 -14.02
CA ALA A 131 25.77 -4.54 -15.16
C ALA A 131 25.72 -3.05 -14.79
N ALA A 132 24.89 -2.67 -13.80
CA ALA A 132 24.67 -1.27 -13.41
C ALA A 132 25.49 -0.84 -12.18
N HIS A 133 25.91 -1.78 -11.34
CA HIS A 133 26.54 -1.51 -10.04
C HIS A 133 27.84 -2.29 -9.75
N GLY A 134 28.24 -3.29 -10.56
CA GLY A 134 29.54 -3.97 -10.45
C GLY A 134 29.49 -5.49 -10.54
#